data_AF-G4RQ42-F1
#
_entry.id   AF-G4RQ42-F1
#
_cell.length_a   1.000
_cell.length_b   1.000
_cell.length_c   1.000
_cell.angle_alpha   90.00
_cell.angle_beta   90.00
_cell.angle_gamma   90.00
#
_symmetry.space_group_name_H-M   'P 1'
#
loop_
_entity.id
_entity.type
_entity.pdbx_description
1 polymer ?
#
loop_
_entity_poly.entity_id
_entity_poly.type
_entity_poly.pdbx_seq_one_letter_code
_entity_poly.pdbx_strand_id
1 'polypeptide(L)'
;MKVCIATSNKAKIEGVLGALKRIGLRGEIETTAWPQDVVPMTLEETVQGAIRRAVSSRRGDCLGVGVEAGFFTAAGVHFGVHVAAVYDGALIAVGASQAFQISEEEYLAFDKRGRGVLAELGTDREKGLVSALTNGAIVRRQLVEEAVYFALVSYMHLSGLKWSR
;
A
#
# COMPACT_ATOMS: atom_id res chain seq x y z
N MET A 1 -8.94 -10.26 15.42
CA MET A 1 -9.60 -9.10 14.80
C MET A 1 -9.83 -9.45 13.35
N LYS A 2 -11.03 -9.25 12.79
CA LYS A 2 -11.27 -9.50 11.35
C LYS A 2 -10.70 -8.35 10.54
N VAL A 3 -10.03 -8.64 9.43
CA VAL A 3 -9.39 -7.62 8.58
C VAL A 3 -9.91 -7.80 7.16
N CYS A 4 -10.50 -6.74 6.61
CA CYS A 4 -11.06 -6.78 5.25
C CYS A 4 -10.20 -5.90 4.32
N ILE A 5 -9.78 -6.42 3.16
CA ILE A 5 -8.81 -5.77 2.26
C ILE A 5 -9.36 -5.63 0.84
N ALA A 6 -9.28 -4.42 0.26
CA ALA A 6 -9.71 -4.19 -1.14
C ALA A 6 -8.57 -4.41 -2.15
N THR A 7 -8.15 -5.66 -2.34
CA THR A 7 -7.19 -6.06 -3.38
C THR A 7 -7.27 -7.55 -3.72
N SER A 8 -7.03 -7.90 -4.99
CA SER A 8 -6.77 -9.29 -5.43
C SER A 8 -5.28 -9.59 -5.66
N ASN A 9 -4.41 -8.59 -5.56
CA ASN A 9 -2.97 -8.74 -5.73
C ASN A 9 -2.35 -9.53 -4.57
N LYS A 10 -1.68 -10.63 -4.88
CA LYS A 10 -1.13 -11.57 -3.89
C LYS A 10 -0.03 -10.93 -3.06
N ALA A 11 0.87 -10.16 -3.67
CA ALA A 11 1.93 -9.48 -2.94
C ALA A 11 1.38 -8.47 -1.91
N LYS A 12 0.28 -7.78 -2.21
CA LYS A 12 -0.40 -6.89 -1.26
C LYS A 12 -1.03 -7.65 -0.10
N ILE A 13 -1.72 -8.77 -0.38
CA ILE A 13 -2.34 -9.62 0.65
C ILE A 13 -1.27 -10.16 1.60
N GLU A 14 -0.18 -10.71 1.06
CA GLU A 14 0.94 -11.22 1.85
C GLU A 14 1.62 -10.13 2.68
N GLY A 15 1.74 -8.90 2.15
CA GLY A 15 2.27 -7.76 2.90
C GLY A 15 1.39 -7.40 4.09
N VAL A 16 0.06 -7.38 3.92
CA VAL A 16 -0.87 -7.13 5.03
C VAL A 16 -0.78 -8.24 6.09
N LEU A 17 -0.73 -9.52 5.66
CA LEU A 17 -0.53 -10.64 6.58
C LEU A 17 0.78 -10.53 7.38
N GLY A 18 1.86 -10.14 6.72
CA GLY A 18 3.16 -9.89 7.36
C GLY A 18 3.06 -8.81 8.44
N ALA A 19 2.39 -7.70 8.13
CA ALA A 19 2.23 -6.57 9.04
C ALA A 19 1.39 -6.95 10.27
N LEU A 20 0.27 -7.66 10.07
CA LEU A 20 -0.58 -8.16 11.15
C LEU A 20 0.20 -9.11 12.07
N LYS A 21 0.97 -10.04 11.50
CA LYS A 21 1.81 -10.96 12.26
C LYS A 21 2.84 -10.22 13.11
N ARG A 22 3.46 -9.15 12.59
CA ARG A 22 4.45 -8.33 13.33
C ARG A 22 3.88 -7.64 14.56
N ILE A 23 2.58 -7.32 14.56
CA ILE A 23 1.91 -6.71 15.71
C ILE A 23 1.12 -7.72 16.57
N GLY A 24 1.33 -9.03 16.34
CA GLY A 24 0.67 -10.09 17.08
C GLY A 24 -0.81 -10.29 16.75
N LEU A 25 -1.33 -9.65 15.70
CA LEU A 25 -2.72 -9.84 15.27
C LEU A 25 -2.85 -11.03 14.33
N ARG A 26 -3.81 -11.91 14.64
CA ARG A 26 -4.34 -12.90 13.70
C ARG A 26 -5.64 -12.36 13.11
N GLY A 27 -5.71 -12.31 11.79
CA GLY A 27 -6.88 -11.84 11.06
C GLY A 27 -7.31 -12.81 9.98
N GLU A 28 -8.61 -13.05 9.90
CA GLU A 28 -9.25 -13.58 8.70
C GLU A 28 -9.26 -12.46 7.66
N ILE A 29 -8.76 -12.74 6.45
CA ILE A 29 -8.72 -11.79 5.35
C ILE A 29 -9.87 -12.06 4.41
N GLU A 30 -10.75 -11.07 4.26
CA GLU A 30 -11.69 -10.99 3.15
C GLU A 30 -11.15 -10.07 2.08
N THR A 31 -11.13 -10.52 0.83
CA THR A 31 -10.66 -9.71 -0.29
C THR A 31 -11.81 -9.26 -1.18
N THR A 32 -11.75 -8.02 -1.64
CA THR A 32 -12.61 -7.51 -2.72
C THR A 32 -11.75 -7.01 -3.87
N ALA A 33 -12.15 -7.35 -5.10
CA ALA A 33 -11.47 -6.82 -6.29
C ALA A 33 -11.63 -5.29 -6.33
N TRP A 34 -10.57 -4.59 -6.71
CA TRP A 34 -10.58 -3.14 -6.87
C TRP A 34 -9.96 -2.78 -8.23
N PRO A 35 -10.77 -2.41 -9.22
CA PRO A 35 -10.27 -2.07 -10.53
C PRO A 35 -9.62 -0.68 -10.49
N GLN A 36 -8.29 -0.62 -10.58
CA GLN A 36 -7.61 0.62 -10.95
C GLN A 36 -6.34 0.36 -11.75
N ASP A 37 -6.35 0.85 -12.99
CA ASP A 37 -5.22 0.86 -13.90
C ASP A 37 -4.44 2.18 -13.86
N VAL A 38 -5.08 3.25 -13.38
CA VAL A 38 -4.45 4.56 -13.16
C VAL A 38 -3.51 4.48 -11.97
N VAL A 39 -2.30 5.04 -12.13
CA VAL A 39 -1.32 5.17 -11.06
C VAL A 39 -1.41 6.59 -10.51
N PRO A 40 -1.61 6.77 -9.19
CA PRO A 40 -1.52 8.09 -8.57
C PRO A 40 -0.15 8.72 -8.81
N MET A 41 -0.12 9.99 -9.22
CA MET A 41 1.11 10.71 -9.55
C MET A 41 1.50 11.75 -8.49
N THR A 42 0.63 11.92 -7.49
CA THR A 42 0.88 12.72 -6.29
C THR A 42 0.75 11.90 -5.01
N LEU A 43 1.39 12.37 -3.94
CA LEU A 43 1.26 11.76 -2.61
C LEU A 43 -0.19 11.85 -2.10
N GLU A 44 -0.87 12.97 -2.35
CA GLU A 44 -2.26 13.18 -1.96
C GLU A 44 -3.19 12.16 -2.61
N GLU A 45 -3.10 11.97 -3.93
CA GLU A 45 -3.90 10.96 -4.64
C GLU A 45 -3.61 9.55 -4.13
N THR A 46 -2.35 9.26 -3.80
CA THR A 46 -1.94 7.96 -3.26
C THR A 46 -2.58 7.72 -1.89
N VAL A 47 -2.55 8.71 -1.00
CA VAL A 47 -3.21 8.67 0.32
C VAL A 47 -4.71 8.50 0.16
N GLN A 48 -5.35 9.30 -0.70
CA GLN A 48 -6.79 9.23 -0.95
C GLN A 48 -7.19 7.87 -1.55
N GLY A 49 -6.37 7.30 -2.42
CA GLY A 49 -6.56 5.95 -2.96
C GLY A 49 -6.51 4.88 -1.88
N ALA A 50 -5.54 4.95 -0.96
CA ALA A 50 -5.45 4.04 0.17
C ALA A 50 -6.67 4.16 1.10
N ILE A 51 -7.11 5.38 1.41
CA ILE A 51 -8.28 5.64 2.26
C ILE A 51 -9.56 5.08 1.62
N ARG A 52 -9.83 5.40 0.34
CA ARG A 52 -11.02 4.90 -0.37
C ARG A 52 -11.07 3.37 -0.35
N ARG A 53 -9.94 2.71 -0.57
CA ARG A 53 -9.83 1.24 -0.48
C ARG A 53 -10.17 0.73 0.92
N ALA A 54 -9.60 1.33 1.97
CA ALA A 54 -9.85 0.92 3.35
C ALA A 54 -11.32 1.07 3.76
N VAL A 55 -11.94 2.19 3.38
CA VAL A 55 -13.37 2.43 3.63
C VAL A 55 -14.24 1.42 2.86
N SER A 56 -13.92 1.17 1.59
CA SER A 56 -14.71 0.26 0.75
C SER A 56 -14.60 -1.21 1.14
N SER A 57 -13.46 -1.62 1.71
CA SER A 57 -13.25 -3.02 2.09
C SER A 57 -13.96 -3.39 3.37
N ARG A 58 -14.25 -2.39 4.23
CA ARG A 58 -14.84 -2.62 5.54
C ARG A 58 -16.24 -3.25 5.43
N ARG A 59 -16.44 -4.36 6.15
CA ARG A 59 -17.73 -5.06 6.27
C ARG A 59 -17.99 -5.43 7.73
N GLY A 60 -19.18 -5.12 8.25
CA GLY A 60 -19.52 -5.42 9.66
C GLY A 60 -18.53 -4.82 10.63
N ASP A 61 -17.87 -5.64 11.43
CA ASP A 61 -16.85 -5.22 12.43
C ASP A 61 -15.40 -5.47 11.97
N CYS A 62 -15.18 -5.67 10.66
CA CYS A 62 -13.83 -5.73 10.10
C CYS A 62 -13.08 -4.41 10.29
N LEU A 63 -11.78 -4.51 10.54
CA LEU A 63 -10.85 -3.42 10.26
C LEU A 63 -10.61 -3.35 8.75
N GLY A 64 -11.00 -2.26 8.10
CA GLY A 64 -10.77 -2.02 6.68
C GLY A 64 -9.32 -1.64 6.41
N VAL A 65 -8.67 -2.31 5.46
CA VAL A 65 -7.30 -2.02 5.04
C VAL A 65 -7.24 -1.75 3.54
N GLY A 66 -6.66 -0.62 3.18
CA GLY A 66 -6.45 -0.21 1.80
C GLY A 66 -4.97 0.08 1.55
N VAL A 67 -4.45 -0.37 0.41
CA VAL A 67 -3.05 -0.12 0.02
C VAL A 67 -3.00 0.39 -1.41
N GLU A 68 -2.39 1.55 -1.61
CA GLU A 68 -2.18 2.18 -2.90
C GLU A 68 -0.69 2.41 -3.15
N ALA A 69 -0.26 2.20 -4.39
CA ALA A 69 1.10 2.50 -4.82
C ALA A 69 1.02 3.63 -5.83
N GLY A 70 1.83 4.65 -5.62
CA GLY A 70 1.87 5.83 -6.46
C GLY A 70 3.23 6.48 -6.45
N PHE A 71 3.30 7.62 -7.12
CA PHE A 71 4.49 8.43 -7.22
C PHE A 71 4.24 9.83 -6.63
N PHE A 72 5.32 10.53 -6.31
CA PHE A 72 5.25 11.95 -5.94
C PHE A 72 6.57 12.64 -6.25
N THR A 73 6.53 13.97 -6.32
CA THR A 73 7.71 14.80 -6.56
C THR A 73 7.99 15.65 -5.33
N ALA A 74 9.25 15.67 -4.87
CA ALA A 74 9.71 16.55 -3.79
C ALA A 74 11.07 17.13 -4.16
N ALA A 75 11.19 18.46 -4.10
CA ALA A 75 12.42 19.18 -4.47
C ALA A 75 12.95 18.81 -5.88
N GLY A 76 12.06 18.59 -6.85
CA GLY A 76 12.41 18.20 -8.21
C GLY A 76 12.82 16.74 -8.39
N VAL A 77 12.75 15.92 -7.34
CA VAL A 77 13.06 14.48 -7.38
C VAL A 77 11.77 13.67 -7.34
N HIS A 78 11.67 12.65 -8.20
CA HIS A 78 10.52 11.76 -8.29
C HIS A 78 10.73 10.50 -7.44
N PHE A 79 9.70 10.13 -6.69
CA PHE A 79 9.73 8.99 -5.77
C PHE A 79 8.57 8.03 -6.02
N GLY A 80 8.84 6.73 -5.91
CA GLY A 80 7.82 5.69 -5.77
C GLY A 80 7.57 5.35 -4.29
N VAL A 81 6.30 5.17 -3.91
CA VAL A 81 5.91 4.85 -2.53
C VAL A 81 4.67 3.95 -2.49
N HIS A 82 4.51 3.21 -1.39
CA HIS A 82 3.26 2.56 -1.03
C HIS A 82 2.66 3.27 0.19
N VAL A 83 1.38 3.61 0.12
CA VAL A 83 0.62 4.13 1.26
C VAL A 83 -0.44 3.12 1.63
N ALA A 84 -0.60 2.89 2.93
CA ALA A 84 -1.68 2.11 3.50
C ALA A 84 -2.58 2.98 4.38
N ALA A 85 -3.86 2.64 4.41
CA ALA A 85 -4.82 3.20 5.33
C ALA A 85 -5.54 2.07 6.07
N VAL A 86 -5.87 2.34 7.32
CA VAL A 86 -6.61 1.48 8.24
C VAL A 86 -7.85 2.25 8.68
N TYR A 87 -9.01 1.60 8.66
CA TYR A 87 -10.30 2.20 9.01
C TYR A 87 -11.16 1.27 9.87
N ASP A 88 -11.54 1.71 11.07
CA ASP A 88 -12.37 0.94 12.01
C ASP A 88 -13.87 1.26 11.93
N GLY A 89 -14.26 2.29 11.17
CA GLY A 89 -15.64 2.80 11.11
C GLY A 89 -15.79 4.24 11.64
N ALA A 90 -14.80 4.74 12.38
CA ALA A 90 -14.79 6.10 12.93
C ALA A 90 -13.42 6.78 12.75
N LEU A 91 -12.33 6.04 12.98
CA LEU A 91 -10.95 6.50 12.88
C LEU A 91 -10.31 5.97 11.59
N ILE A 92 -9.64 6.87 10.88
CA ILE A 92 -8.74 6.55 9.78
C ILE A 92 -7.31 6.84 10.24
N ALA A 93 -6.42 5.87 10.05
CA ALA A 93 -4.98 6.04 10.24
C ALA A 93 -4.24 5.63 8.97
N VAL A 94 -3.15 6.33 8.68
CA VAL A 94 -2.35 6.12 7.47
C VAL A 94 -0.90 5.81 7.82
N GLY A 95 -0.23 5.08 6.93
CA GLY A 95 1.20 4.79 7.00
C GLY A 95 1.78 4.65 5.61
N ALA A 96 3.08 4.87 5.49
CA ALA A 96 3.78 4.78 4.22
C ALA A 96 4.97 3.83 4.33
N SER A 97 5.33 3.21 3.22
CA SER A 97 6.60 2.50 3.07
C SER A 97 7.74 3.49 2.96
N GLN A 98 8.97 2.98 2.99
CA GLN A 98 10.12 3.67 2.42
C GLN A 98 9.80 4.07 0.97
N ALA A 99 10.16 5.30 0.63
CA ALA A 99 10.14 5.80 -0.72
C ALA A 99 11.50 5.56 -1.40
N PHE A 100 11.51 5.41 -2.71
CA PHE A 100 12.74 5.28 -3.50
C PHE A 100 12.67 6.18 -4.72
N GLN A 101 13.81 6.76 -5.10
CA GLN A 101 13.88 7.64 -6.26
C GLN A 101 13.70 6.84 -7.56
N ILE A 102 12.99 7.43 -8.51
CA ILE A 102 12.88 6.95 -9.89
C ILE A 102 13.37 8.05 -10.84
N SER A 103 13.69 7.66 -12.07
CA SER A 103 14.05 8.60 -13.13
C SER A 103 12.85 9.43 -13.59
N GLU A 104 13.12 10.60 -14.19
CA GLU A 104 12.10 11.42 -14.86
C GLU A 104 11.43 10.65 -16.00
N GLU A 105 12.19 9.87 -16.77
CA GLU A 105 11.67 9.03 -17.85
C GLU A 105 10.64 8.01 -17.33
N GLU A 106 10.94 7.31 -16.24
CA GLU A 106 10.01 6.38 -15.61
C GLU A 106 8.76 7.10 -15.10
N TYR A 107 8.93 8.24 -14.42
CA TYR A 107 7.80 9.02 -13.89
C TYR A 107 6.84 9.43 -15.02
N LEU A 108 7.36 10.04 -16.09
CA LEU A 108 6.58 10.44 -17.26
C LEU A 108 5.94 9.24 -17.97
N ALA A 109 6.64 8.11 -18.05
CA ALA A 109 6.09 6.89 -18.60
C ALA A 109 4.87 6.41 -17.80
N PHE A 110 4.96 6.40 -16.47
CA PHE A 110 3.85 6.00 -15.59
C PHE A 110 2.69 6.98 -15.64
N ASP A 111 2.94 8.29 -15.72
CA ASP A 111 1.90 9.31 -15.87
C ASP A 111 1.08 9.08 -17.16
N LYS A 112 1.78 8.86 -18.29
CA LYS A 112 1.14 8.70 -19.60
C LYS A 112 0.49 7.35 -19.82
N ARG A 113 1.09 6.26 -19.33
CA ARG A 113 0.74 4.87 -19.70
C ARG A 113 0.28 4.02 -18.51
N GLY A 114 0.31 4.56 -17.30
CA GLY A 114 -0.09 3.87 -16.08
C GLY A 114 0.72 2.60 -15.82
N ARG A 115 0.07 1.56 -15.28
CA ARG A 115 0.74 0.30 -14.89
C ARG A 115 1.23 -0.54 -16.09
N GLY A 116 0.93 -0.15 -17.34
CA GLY A 116 1.43 -0.84 -18.54
C GLY A 116 2.95 -0.82 -18.67
N VAL A 117 3.59 0.21 -18.12
CA VAL A 117 5.06 0.41 -18.15
C VAL A 117 5.82 -0.71 -17.44
N LEU A 118 5.20 -1.38 -16.46
CA LEU A 118 5.85 -2.43 -15.67
C LEU A 118 6.44 -3.55 -16.56
N ALA A 119 5.72 -3.95 -17.60
CA ALA A 119 6.16 -5.02 -18.51
C ALA A 119 7.41 -4.63 -19.30
N GLU A 120 7.51 -3.36 -19.72
CA GLU A 120 8.67 -2.82 -20.44
C GLU A 120 9.90 -2.76 -19.53
N LEU A 121 9.69 -2.54 -18.24
CA LEU A 121 10.72 -2.56 -17.20
C LEU A 121 11.03 -3.98 -16.68
N GLY A 122 10.55 -5.03 -17.36
CA GLY A 122 10.83 -6.42 -17.02
C GLY A 122 10.16 -6.93 -15.74
N THR A 123 9.06 -6.29 -15.31
CA THR A 123 8.32 -6.63 -14.09
C THR A 123 6.81 -6.64 -14.33
N ASP A 124 6.03 -6.90 -13.29
CA ASP A 124 4.58 -7.02 -13.36
C ASP A 124 3.90 -6.41 -12.11
N ARG A 125 2.56 -6.50 -12.05
CA ARG A 125 1.78 -5.95 -10.94
C ARG A 125 2.09 -6.62 -9.59
N GLU A 126 2.46 -7.90 -9.59
CA GLU A 126 2.80 -8.66 -8.38
C GLU A 126 4.19 -8.31 -7.87
N LYS A 127 5.19 -8.28 -8.75
CA LYS A 127 6.59 -7.97 -8.40
C LYS A 127 6.83 -6.48 -8.14
N GLY A 128 6.18 -5.61 -8.92
CA GLY A 128 6.30 -4.16 -8.84
C GLY A 128 7.66 -3.61 -9.32
N LEU A 129 7.73 -2.28 -9.42
CA LEU A 129 8.91 -1.56 -9.92
C LEU A 129 10.17 -1.79 -9.07
N VAL A 130 10.05 -1.72 -7.74
CA VAL A 130 11.19 -1.87 -6.81
C VAL A 130 11.93 -3.19 -7.02
N SER A 131 11.21 -4.26 -7.37
CA SER A 131 11.82 -5.57 -7.63
C SER A 131 12.66 -5.57 -8.89
N ALA A 132 12.29 -4.79 -9.92
CA ALA A 132 13.09 -4.64 -11.13
C ALA A 132 14.37 -3.85 -10.82
N LEU A 133 14.23 -2.70 -10.15
CA LEU A 133 15.34 -1.80 -9.83
C LEU A 133 16.39 -2.44 -8.91
N THR A 134 15.98 -3.35 -8.04
CA THR A 134 16.86 -3.98 -7.04
C THR A 134 17.24 -5.42 -7.39
N ASN A 135 16.92 -5.89 -8.60
CA ASN A 135 17.11 -7.29 -9.01
C ASN A 135 16.56 -8.30 -7.98
N GLY A 136 15.38 -7.99 -7.43
CA GLY A 136 14.68 -8.81 -6.44
C GLY A 136 15.18 -8.71 -5.00
N ALA A 137 16.19 -7.89 -4.69
CA ALA A 137 16.66 -7.72 -3.31
C ALA A 137 15.58 -7.08 -2.41
N ILE A 138 14.77 -6.19 -2.97
CA ILE A 138 13.56 -5.66 -2.32
C ILE A 138 12.36 -6.00 -3.21
N VAL A 139 11.35 -6.65 -2.62
CA VAL A 139 10.12 -7.04 -3.32
C VAL A 139 8.92 -6.23 -2.85
N ARG A 140 7.90 -6.10 -3.71
CA ARG A 140 6.67 -5.36 -3.41
C ARG A 140 6.03 -5.74 -2.07
N ARG A 141 6.02 -7.04 -1.74
CA ARG A 141 5.47 -7.55 -0.48
C ARG A 141 6.06 -6.82 0.74
N GLN A 142 7.36 -6.53 0.74
CA GLN A 142 8.04 -5.87 1.85
C GLN A 142 7.62 -4.40 2.01
N LEU A 143 7.50 -3.65 0.90
CA LEU A 143 7.03 -2.27 0.96
C LEU A 143 5.57 -2.19 1.42
N VAL A 144 4.73 -3.12 0.96
CA VAL A 144 3.34 -3.19 1.44
C VAL A 144 3.29 -3.53 2.93
N GLU A 145 4.07 -4.51 3.37
CA GLU A 145 4.17 -4.88 4.78
C GLU A 145 4.57 -3.70 5.66
N GLU A 146 5.55 -2.91 5.23
CA GLU A 146 5.99 -1.72 5.95
C GLU A 146 4.91 -0.63 6.01
N ALA A 147 4.29 -0.30 4.89
CA ALA A 147 3.23 0.72 4.85
C ALA A 147 2.07 0.36 5.79
N VAL A 148 1.63 -0.89 5.75
CA VAL A 148 0.54 -1.40 6.59
C VAL A 148 0.97 -1.45 8.05
N TYR A 149 2.20 -1.86 8.35
CA TYR A 149 2.75 -1.86 9.70
C TYR A 149 2.70 -0.45 10.30
N PHE A 150 3.15 0.58 9.58
CA PHE A 150 3.09 1.96 10.07
C PHE A 150 1.67 2.53 10.13
N ALA A 151 0.75 2.09 9.27
CA ALA A 151 -0.66 2.46 9.39
C ALA A 151 -1.27 1.87 10.67
N LEU A 152 -0.93 0.62 11.01
CA LEU A 152 -1.36 -0.03 12.25
C LEU A 152 -0.71 0.62 13.48
N VAL A 153 0.58 0.97 13.43
CA VAL A 153 1.26 1.74 14.49
C VAL A 153 0.51 3.05 14.75
N SER A 154 0.19 3.78 13.69
CA SER A 154 -0.55 5.05 13.76
C SER A 154 -1.96 4.84 14.30
N TYR A 155 -2.66 3.80 13.85
CA TYR A 155 -3.98 3.43 14.36
C TYR A 155 -3.95 3.15 15.87
N MET A 156 -2.99 2.35 16.35
CA MET A 156 -2.85 2.06 17.77
C MET A 156 -2.57 3.32 18.59
N HIS A 157 -1.69 4.20 18.08
CA HIS A 157 -1.40 5.49 18.72
C HIS A 157 -2.64 6.39 18.81
N LEU A 158 -3.37 6.56 17.71
CA LEU A 158 -4.52 7.48 17.62
C LEU A 158 -5.78 6.94 18.33
N SER A 159 -5.95 5.62 18.39
CA SER A 159 -7.06 4.97 19.09
C SER A 159 -6.82 4.80 20.60
N GLY A 160 -5.59 5.06 21.08
CA GLY A 160 -5.19 4.81 22.47
C GLY A 160 -4.97 3.34 22.81
N LEU A 161 -5.03 2.43 21.83
CA LEU A 161 -4.71 1.01 22.02
C LEU A 161 -3.21 0.85 22.33
N LYS A 162 -2.90 0.04 23.34
CA LYS A 162 -1.52 -0.27 23.73
C LYS A 162 -1.01 -1.51 23.02
N TRP A 163 0.29 -1.51 22.72
CA TRP A 163 1.00 -2.69 22.24
C TRP A 163 0.99 -3.79 23.31
N SER A 164 0.56 -5.00 22.96
CA SER A 164 0.83 -6.18 23.76
C SER A 164 2.30 -6.55 23.59
N ARG A 165 3.09 -6.44 24.67
CA ARG A 165 4.47 -6.95 24.71
C ARG A 165 4.46 -8.46 24.88
#